data_AF-A0A259LTV5-F1
#
_entry.id   AF-A0A259LTV5-F1
#
_cell.length_a   1.000
_cell.length_b   1.000
_cell.length_c   1.000
_cell.angle_alpha   90.00
_cell.angle_beta   90.00
_cell.angle_gamma   90.00
#
_symmetry.space_group_name_H-M   'P 1'
#
loop_
_entity.id
_entity.type
_entity.pdbx_description
1 polymer ?
#
loop_
_entity_poly.entity_id
_entity_poly.type
_entity_poly.pdbx_seq_one_letter_code
_entity_poly.pdbx_strand_id
1 'polypeptide(L)'
;MAGFGVRWPGGERSVVLVERERDFERLDALIAAAGRGQGSVALISGEAGIGKTSLIRGLFGRLPRGWRAGAGGCDALYTPRPLGPLHDMADMLGPKVRSLLETGERQQLFAAILDMISR
;
A
#
# COMPACT_ATOMS: atom_id res chain seq x y z
N MET A 1 -19.27 -8.30 2.93
CA MET A 1 -17.90 -8.82 3.10
C MET A 1 -17.18 -8.69 1.77
N ALA A 2 -16.62 -7.52 1.48
CA ALA A 2 -15.81 -7.31 0.27
C ALA A 2 -14.34 -7.35 0.69
N GLY A 3 -13.62 -8.38 0.25
CA GLY A 3 -12.19 -8.49 0.50
C GLY A 3 -11.47 -7.38 -0.23
N PHE A 4 -10.92 -6.41 0.50
CA PHE A 4 -9.88 -5.53 0.00
C PHE A 4 -8.57 -6.33 -0.06
N GLY A 5 -8.58 -7.30 -0.99
CA GLY A 5 -7.51 -8.26 -1.23
C GLY A 5 -6.45 -7.59 -2.09
N VAL A 6 -5.46 -7.06 -1.40
CA VAL A 6 -4.22 -6.62 -1.97
C VAL A 6 -3.61 -7.75 -2.83
N ARG A 7 -3.60 -7.58 -4.16
CA ARG A 7 -3.18 -8.63 -5.09
C ARG A 7 -1.66 -8.58 -5.29
N TRP A 8 -0.90 -9.38 -4.55
CA TRP A 8 0.53 -9.52 -4.83
C TRP A 8 0.79 -10.50 -5.98
N PRO A 9 1.74 -10.21 -6.87
CA PRO A 9 2.31 -11.24 -7.73
C PRO A 9 2.99 -12.31 -6.85
N GLY A 10 2.64 -13.59 -7.05
CA GLY A 10 3.30 -14.74 -6.40
C GLY A 10 2.50 -15.58 -5.39
N GLY A 11 1.17 -15.47 -5.32
CA GLY A 11 0.31 -16.41 -4.61
C GLY A 11 0.16 -16.20 -3.09
N GLU A 12 -0.88 -16.84 -2.54
CA GLU A 12 -1.53 -16.60 -1.24
C GLU A 12 -0.93 -17.42 -0.08
N ARG A 13 0.39 -17.64 -0.07
CA ARG A 13 1.00 -18.36 1.05
C ARG A 13 1.19 -17.42 2.24
N SER A 14 0.38 -17.61 3.28
CA SER A 14 0.62 -17.04 4.60
C SER A 14 1.91 -17.65 5.16
N VAL A 15 2.97 -16.86 5.19
CA VAL A 15 4.25 -17.23 5.81
C VAL A 15 4.24 -16.66 7.22
N VAL A 16 4.39 -17.52 8.23
CA VAL A 16 4.69 -17.07 9.59
C VAL A 16 6.11 -16.49 9.58
N LEU A 17 6.24 -15.22 9.94
CA LEU A 17 7.53 -14.55 10.06
C LEU A 17 8.01 -14.63 11.50
N VAL A 18 9.16 -15.26 11.69
CA VAL A 18 9.81 -15.43 13.00
C VAL A 18 10.90 -14.36 13.13
N GLU A 19 11.14 -13.89 14.36
CA GLU A 19 12.16 -12.88 14.69
C GLU A 19 11.92 -11.51 14.02
N ARG A 20 10.65 -11.17 13.78
CA ARG A 20 10.22 -9.90 13.16
C ARG A 20 9.40 -9.02 14.08
N GLU A 21 9.34 -9.35 15.36
CA GLU A 21 8.51 -8.68 16.37
C GLU A 21 8.88 -7.20 16.45
N ARG A 22 10.18 -6.88 16.51
CA ARG A 22 10.67 -5.48 16.58
C ARG A 22 10.35 -4.68 15.32
N ASP A 23 10.40 -5.32 14.15
CA ASP A 23 10.05 -4.65 12.88
C ASP A 23 8.55 -4.33 12.86
N PHE A 24 7.71 -5.28 13.29
CA PHE A 24 6.28 -5.07 13.41
C PHE A 24 5.91 -4.04 14.47
N GLU A 25 6.52 -4.04 15.65
CA GLU A 25 6.28 -3.05 16.69
C GLU A 25 6.50 -1.62 16.19
N ARG A 26 7.56 -1.38 15.40
CA ARG A 26 7.84 -0.08 14.80
C ARG A 26 6.77 0.32 13.78
N LEU A 27 6.35 -0.61 12.92
CA LEU A 27 5.33 -0.34 11.89
C LEU A 27 3.94 -0.16 12.50
N ASP A 28 3.60 -0.95 13.53
CA ASP A 28 2.35 -0.86 14.28
C ASP A 28 2.24 0.51 14.98
N ALA A 29 3.35 1.06 15.50
CA ALA A 29 3.38 2.41 16.07
C ALA A 29 3.08 3.49 15.01
N LEU A 30 3.57 3.34 13.78
CA LEU A 30 3.28 4.27 12.68
C LEU A 30 1.81 4.18 12.24
N ILE A 31 1.23 2.98 12.19
CA ILE A 31 -0.20 2.78 11.93
C ILE A 31 -1.03 3.47 13.02
N ALA A 32 -0.67 3.28 14.29
CA ALA A 32 -1.37 3.92 15.40
C ALA A 32 -1.29 5.45 15.32
N ALA A 33 -0.15 6.01 14.91
CA ALA A 33 0.00 7.44 14.68
C ALA A 33 -0.86 7.94 13.51
N ALA A 34 -0.87 7.22 12.39
CA ALA A 34 -1.71 7.54 11.25
C ALA A 34 -3.21 7.52 11.61
N GLY A 35 -3.66 6.59 12.47
CA GLY A 35 -5.03 6.58 13.01
C GLY A 35 -5.39 7.80 13.88
N ARG A 36 -4.40 8.58 14.33
CA ARG A 36 -4.60 9.87 15.03
C ARG A 36 -4.39 11.08 14.10
N GLY A 37 -4.36 10.87 12.78
CA GLY A 37 -4.13 11.92 11.79
C GLY A 37 -2.67 12.30 11.59
N GLN A 38 -1.71 11.53 12.14
CA GLN A 38 -0.28 11.76 11.98
C GLN A 38 0.29 10.85 10.89
N GLY A 39 0.22 11.33 9.64
CA GLY A 39 0.80 10.62 8.49
C GLY A 39 2.32 10.46 8.61
N SER A 40 2.84 9.35 8.11
CA SER A 40 4.29 9.05 8.12
C SER A 40 4.70 8.26 6.89
N VAL A 41 6.00 8.28 6.59
CA VAL A 41 6.63 7.50 5.52
C VAL A 41 7.69 6.61 6.15
N ALA A 42 7.65 5.31 5.85
CA ALA A 42 8.65 4.35 6.29
C ALA A 42 9.41 3.78 5.08
N LEU A 43 10.74 3.76 5.17
CA LEU A 43 11.62 3.11 4.20
C LEU A 43 12.13 1.78 4.79
N ILE A 44 11.81 0.67 4.13
CA ILE A 44 12.27 -0.67 4.53
C ILE A 44 13.45 -1.04 3.63
N SER A 45 14.65 -1.10 4.21
CA SER A 45 15.89 -1.48 3.53
C SER A 45 16.47 -2.77 4.11
N GLY A 46 17.31 -3.44 3.32
CA GLY A 46 17.97 -4.69 3.70
C GLY A 46 18.36 -5.52 2.48
N GLU A 47 19.09 -6.60 2.72
CA GLU A 47 19.64 -7.46 1.66
C GLU A 47 18.56 -8.04 0.72
N ALA A 48 18.95 -8.37 -0.50
CA ALA A 48 18.08 -9.09 -1.42
C ALA A 48 17.66 -10.42 -0.77
N GLY A 49 16.37 -10.77 -0.87
CA GLY A 49 15.86 -12.00 -0.28
C GLY A 49 15.63 -11.98 1.25
N ILE A 50 16.02 -10.93 1.99
CA ILE A 50 15.85 -10.86 3.46
C ILE A 50 14.38 -10.83 3.94
N GLY A 51 13.40 -10.90 3.04
CA GLY A 51 11.98 -10.98 3.40
C GLY A 51 11.25 -9.64 3.52
N LYS A 52 11.76 -8.53 2.96
CA LYS A 52 11.09 -7.21 2.97
C LYS A 52 9.64 -7.26 2.48
N THR A 53 9.39 -7.92 1.34
CA THR A 53 8.03 -8.09 0.80
C THR A 53 7.14 -8.92 1.73
N SER A 54 7.71 -9.93 2.39
CA SER A 54 6.98 -10.74 3.36
C SER A 54 6.60 -9.91 4.60
N LEU A 55 7.49 -9.05 5.09
CA LEU A 55 7.21 -8.14 6.20
C LEU A 55 6.01 -7.22 5.87
N ILE A 56 6.00 -6.61 4.68
CA ILE A 56 4.88 -5.75 4.23
C ILE A 56 3.58 -6.56 4.12
N ARG A 57 3.63 -7.79 3.57
CA ARG A 57 2.45 -8.68 3.52
C ARG A 57 1.92 -8.98 4.93
N GLY A 58 2.82 -9.30 5.86
CA GLY A 58 2.46 -9.55 7.26
C GLY A 58 1.83 -8.33 7.92
N LEU A 59 2.33 -7.13 7.62
CA LEU A 59 1.77 -5.87 8.13
C LEU A 59 0.32 -5.68 7.65
N PHE A 60 0.04 -5.97 6.39
CA PHE A 60 -1.31 -5.83 5.83
C PHE A 60 -2.31 -6.77 6.49
N GLY A 61 -1.88 -7.99 6.86
CA GLY A 61 -2.68 -8.92 7.65
C GLY A 61 -2.93 -8.48 9.10
N ARG A 62 -2.16 -7.51 9.61
CA ARG A 62 -2.25 -6.98 10.98
C ARG A 62 -3.01 -5.65 11.06
N LEU A 63 -3.44 -5.08 9.93
CA LEU A 63 -4.15 -3.81 9.92
C LEU A 63 -5.47 -3.90 10.69
N PRO A 64 -5.84 -2.87 11.48
CA PRO A 64 -7.12 -2.87 12.19
C PRO A 64 -8.30 -2.93 11.22
N ARG A 65 -9.44 -3.45 11.68
CA ARG A 65 -10.68 -3.47 10.89
C ARG A 65 -11.06 -2.06 10.47
N GLY A 66 -11.52 -1.92 9.21
CA GLY A 66 -11.91 -0.64 8.63
C GLY A 66 -10.78 0.11 7.93
N TRP A 67 -9.52 -0.29 8.12
CA TRP A 67 -8.41 0.24 7.35
C TRP A 67 -8.48 -0.23 5.89
N ARG A 68 -8.09 0.67 4.98
CA ARG A 68 -7.91 0.37 3.56
C ARG A 68 -6.42 0.35 3.27
N ALA A 69 -5.97 -0.69 2.57
CA ALA A 69 -4.58 -0.82 2.14
C ALA A 69 -4.52 -1.21 0.67
N GLY A 70 -3.49 -0.71 0.00
CA GLY A 70 -3.10 -1.10 -1.35
C GLY A 70 -1.59 -1.11 -1.44
N ALA A 71 -1.03 -1.77 -2.45
CA ALA A 71 0.28 -1.37 -2.94
C ALA A 71 0.35 -1.50 -4.45
N GLY A 72 1.39 -0.86 -4.97
CA GLY A 72 1.81 -0.99 -6.35
C GLY A 72 3.26 -1.46 -6.44
N GLY A 73 3.64 -1.87 -7.65
CA GLY A 73 5.00 -2.26 -7.97
C GLY A 73 5.95 -1.07 -7.98
N CYS A 74 7.22 -1.34 -7.68
CA CYS A 74 8.31 -0.47 -8.06
C CYS A 74 8.89 -1.02 -9.37
N ASP A 75 8.61 -0.35 -10.48
CA ASP A 75 8.94 -0.86 -11.80
C ASP A 75 10.44 -0.69 -12.08
N ALA A 76 11.13 -1.79 -12.41
CA ALA A 76 12.57 -1.77 -12.69
C ALA A 76 12.87 -1.38 -14.16
N LEU A 77 12.01 -0.54 -14.74
CA LEU A 77 12.07 -0.16 -16.16
C LEU A 77 12.72 1.20 -16.36
N TYR A 78 13.38 1.37 -17.50
CA TYR A 78 13.95 2.65 -17.94
C TYR A 78 12.90 3.73 -18.18
N THR A 79 11.68 3.34 -18.56
CA THR A 79 10.53 4.24 -18.77
C THR A 79 9.33 3.71 -17.99
N PRO A 80 9.26 3.93 -16.67
CA PRO A 80 8.15 3.43 -15.86
C PRO A 80 6.84 4.05 -16.33
N ARG A 81 5.74 3.27 -16.23
CA ARG A 81 4.40 3.80 -16.49
C ARG A 81 4.14 5.00 -15.57
N PRO A 82 3.76 6.17 -16.11
CA PRO A 82 3.40 7.31 -15.28
C PRO A 82 2.35 6.91 -14.25
N LEU A 83 2.61 7.21 -12.98
CA LEU A 83 1.71 6.88 -11.88
C LEU A 83 1.36 5.38 -11.79
N GLY A 84 2.26 4.49 -12.23
CA GLY A 84 2.10 3.04 -12.21
C GLY A 84 1.53 2.50 -10.90
N PRO A 85 2.09 2.85 -9.72
CA PRO A 85 1.55 2.41 -8.44
C PRO A 85 0.09 2.83 -8.19
N LEU A 86 -0.36 3.99 -8.71
CA LEU A 86 -1.75 4.41 -8.57
C LEU A 86 -2.68 3.57 -9.46
N HIS A 87 -2.21 3.14 -10.63
CA HIS A 87 -2.94 2.19 -11.47
C HIS A 87 -3.08 0.83 -10.79
N ASP A 88 -2.03 0.33 -10.15
CA ASP A 88 -2.07 -0.93 -9.40
C ASP A 88 -3.08 -0.88 -8.25
N MET A 89 -3.26 0.31 -7.66
CA MET A 89 -4.19 0.56 -6.55
C MET A 89 -5.56 1.08 -6.98
N ALA A 90 -5.89 1.14 -8.27
CA ALA A 90 -7.11 1.80 -8.76
C ALA A 90 -8.41 1.25 -8.16
N ASP A 91 -8.50 -0.09 -7.97
CA ASP A 91 -9.64 -0.73 -7.30
C ASP A 91 -9.80 -0.29 -5.84
N MET A 92 -8.66 -0.20 -5.13
CA MET A 92 -8.66 0.25 -3.75
C MET A 92 -9.04 1.72 -3.66
N LEU A 93 -8.54 2.58 -4.55
CA LEU A 93 -8.75 4.03 -4.53
C LEU A 93 -10.18 4.42 -4.95
N GLY A 94 -10.86 3.59 -5.73
CA GLY A 94 -12.28 3.70 -6.06
C GLY A 94 -12.58 4.24 -7.46
N PRO A 95 -13.85 4.23 -7.88
CA PRO A 95 -14.25 4.42 -9.28
C PRO A 95 -13.91 5.81 -9.84
N LYS A 96 -13.99 6.86 -9.01
CA LYS A 96 -13.60 8.22 -9.41
C LYS A 96 -12.12 8.29 -9.78
N VAL A 97 -11.24 7.73 -8.95
CA VAL A 97 -9.79 7.72 -9.19
C VAL A 97 -9.46 6.86 -10.41
N ARG A 98 -10.09 5.70 -10.57
CA ARG A 98 -9.96 4.85 -11.76
C ARG A 98 -10.25 5.63 -13.05
N SER A 99 -11.38 6.31 -13.14
CA SER A 99 -11.76 7.09 -14.32
C SER A 99 -10.78 8.24 -14.60
N LEU A 100 -10.28 8.90 -13.55
CA LEU A 100 -9.29 9.98 -13.70
C LEU A 100 -7.92 9.48 -14.17
N LEU A 101 -7.53 8.27 -13.77
CA LEU A 101 -6.33 7.61 -14.27
C LEU A 101 -6.43 7.23 -15.76
N GLU A 102 -7.63 6.91 -16.24
CA GLU A 102 -7.88 6.58 -17.65
C GLU A 102 -7.91 7.83 -18.56
N THR A 103 -8.43 8.95 -18.04
CA THR A 103 -8.55 10.22 -18.78
C THR A 103 -7.27 11.04 -18.78
N GLY A 104 -6.38 10.86 -17.79
CA GLY A 104 -5.13 11.61 -17.68
C GLY A 104 -5.27 13.00 -17.03
N GLU A 105 -6.43 13.31 -16.44
CA GLU A 105 -6.75 14.58 -15.80
C GLU A 105 -6.04 14.74 -14.43
N ARG A 106 -4.74 15.06 -14.47
CA ARG A 106 -3.85 15.03 -13.29
C ARG A 106 -4.31 15.92 -12.13
N GLN A 107 -4.79 17.13 -12.40
CA GLN A 107 -5.24 18.04 -11.34
C GLN A 107 -6.43 17.46 -10.57
N GLN A 108 -7.42 16.93 -11.30
CA GLN A 108 -8.59 16.30 -10.72
C GLN A 108 -8.22 15.00 -10.00
N LEU A 109 -7.27 14.23 -10.55
CA LEU A 109 -6.74 13.02 -9.94
C LEU A 109 -6.14 13.29 -8.56
N PHE A 110 -5.22 14.26 -8.46
CA PHE A 110 -4.58 14.57 -7.18
C PHE A 110 -5.57 15.11 -6.14
N ALA A 111 -6.51 15.96 -6.56
CA ALA A 111 -7.59 16.43 -5.70
C ALA A 111 -8.45 15.26 -5.18
N ALA A 112 -8.82 14.32 -6.06
CA ALA A 112 -9.63 13.15 -5.67
C ALA A 112 -8.89 12.22 -4.70
N ILE A 113 -7.57 12.05 -4.85
CA ILE A 113 -6.76 11.25 -3.93
C ILE A 113 -6.65 11.96 -2.58
N LEU A 114 -6.38 13.27 -2.56
CA LEU A 114 -6.28 14.03 -1.32
C LEU A 114 -7.60 14.00 -0.54
N ASP A 115 -8.72 14.20 -1.21
CA ASP A 115 -10.07 14.07 -0.62
C ASP A 115 -10.34 12.67 -0.05
N MET A 116 -9.73 11.64 -0.63
CA MET A 116 -9.92 10.25 -0.20
C MET A 116 -9.07 9.91 1.03
N ILE A 117 -7.84 10.42 1.13
CA ILE A 117 -6.93 10.14 2.25
C ILE A 117 -7.11 11.08 3.45
N SER A 118 -7.81 12.21 3.27
CA SER A 118 -8.09 13.18 4.34
C SER A 118 -9.38 12.88 5.12
N ARG A 119 -10.05 11.77 4.82
CA ARG A 119 -11.27 11.29 5.50
C ARG A 119 -10.93 10.22 6.50
#